data_AF-A0A955WGG4-F1
#
_entry.id   AF-A0A955WGG4-F1
#
_cell.length_a   1.000
_cell.length_b   1.000
_cell.length_c   1.000
_cell.angle_alpha   90.00
_cell.angle_beta   90.00
_cell.angle_gamma   90.00
#
_symmetry.space_group_name_H-M   'P 1'
#
loop_
_entity.id
_entity.type
_entity.pdbx_description
1 polymer ?
#
loop_
_entity_poly.entity_id
_entity_poly.type
_entity_poly.pdbx_seq_one_letter_code
_entity_poly.pdbx_strand_id
1 'polypeptide(L)'
;MTPPRLVRLRLGLARAQGVLFLGPEFNHGVGAVEPEAVFAAIQHKLTDRSNFEALSLDDRLTLAAQALDEEGLARAMGDALPSFDALRGAATAFQRALTELPWPTVVSTTADDLAAAALADLGQPTRVLVDDADLVARPQPFPGERTLIKLRGDVVLGQPALTRERLHTLPQRAPALFAHLRGLAQRGPVFFHGFAPRDPTLLWLVEALAPLSGTALLAVRFTNALWRKHWQAQGFEVIDAPTAAELEARVQATLPGLDPRRAQPRLAAALQQTGDLVVRLLADAPELAWARQTPAELEALDGESVAPVRAGLDLLAAFGARGLPLPPSPAALAAEVFQRLGDLPAARQALGLAVQGLADMPGDVAALAAVGRTLNRMGDPDRARFYLERALTVGDAADRAAQADGLAWLSRCVLDRIDRLQEAKRDRAVMESVAAFLRAQADRLPLAHLDAGDDEALRWSVYYIDLRLGRLMALASEMAAAKGEVYARQAVELLTRAVELAPFKPDAYKILRPLLTDRRSGVADAKRWMGLVAGAPPAVQRRLGGR
;
A
#
# COMPACT_ATOMS: atom_id res chain seq x y z
N MET A 1 -31.09 -21.35 12.51
CA MET A 1 -29.82 -22.11 12.56
C MET A 1 -28.90 -21.56 11.47
N THR A 2 -27.63 -21.32 11.76
CA THR A 2 -26.65 -20.88 10.75
C THR A 2 -26.37 -22.02 9.77
N PRO A 3 -26.46 -21.80 8.44
CA PRO A 3 -26.10 -22.79 7.44
C PRO A 3 -24.73 -23.43 7.71
N PRO A 4 -24.56 -24.76 7.57
CA PRO A 4 -23.30 -25.45 7.85
C PRO A 4 -22.09 -24.89 7.08
N ARG A 5 -22.32 -24.36 5.88
CA ARG A 5 -21.29 -23.75 5.03
C ARG A 5 -20.85 -22.37 5.51
N LEU A 6 -21.75 -21.51 6.00
CA LEU A 6 -21.36 -20.26 6.68
C LEU A 6 -20.52 -20.54 7.94
N VAL A 7 -20.82 -21.62 8.67
CA VAL A 7 -19.98 -22.04 9.81
C VAL A 7 -18.57 -22.43 9.34
N ARG A 8 -18.44 -23.18 8.25
CA ARG A 8 -17.13 -23.52 7.66
C ARG A 8 -16.39 -22.29 7.16
N LEU A 9 -17.09 -21.35 6.52
CA LEU A 9 -16.50 -20.08 6.07
C LEU A 9 -15.96 -19.29 7.26
N ARG A 10 -16.75 -19.12 8.32
CA ARG A 10 -16.29 -18.48 9.58
C ARG A 10 -15.09 -19.20 10.19
N LEU A 11 -15.10 -20.54 10.22
CA LEU A 11 -13.96 -21.32 10.76
C LEU A 11 -12.70 -21.18 9.91
N GLY A 12 -12.83 -21.09 8.59
CA GLY A 12 -11.70 -20.77 7.71
C GLY A 12 -11.15 -19.38 7.99
N LEU A 13 -12.03 -18.37 8.05
CA LEU A 13 -11.63 -16.99 8.39
C LEU A 13 -10.95 -16.90 9.76
N ALA A 14 -11.44 -17.65 10.76
CA ALA A 14 -10.81 -17.74 12.08
C ALA A 14 -9.38 -18.31 12.04
N ARG A 15 -9.06 -19.11 11.02
CA ARG A 15 -7.74 -19.73 10.79
C ARG A 15 -6.88 -18.92 9.83
N ALA A 16 -7.26 -17.67 9.53
CA ALA A 16 -6.65 -16.86 8.48
C ALA A 16 -6.59 -17.61 7.14
N GLN A 17 -7.67 -18.32 6.82
CA GLN A 17 -7.88 -19.01 5.56
C GLN A 17 -9.11 -18.43 4.86
N GLY A 18 -9.00 -18.18 3.57
CA GLY A 18 -10.12 -17.79 2.73
C GLY A 18 -9.73 -16.80 1.66
N VAL A 19 -10.54 -16.73 0.62
CA VAL A 19 -10.32 -15.83 -0.51
C VAL A 19 -11.59 -15.09 -0.83
N LEU A 20 -11.52 -13.76 -0.81
CA LEU A 20 -12.59 -12.89 -1.28
C LEU A 20 -12.32 -12.50 -2.73
N PHE A 21 -13.18 -12.91 -3.66
CA PHE A 21 -13.16 -12.47 -5.06
C PHE A 21 -14.14 -11.31 -5.24
N LEU A 22 -13.63 -10.19 -5.75
CA LEU A 22 -14.38 -8.97 -6.01
C LEU A 22 -14.47 -8.73 -7.52
N GLY A 23 -15.71 -8.74 -8.02
CA GLY A 23 -16.05 -8.47 -9.41
C GLY A 23 -16.39 -7.00 -9.67
N PRO A 24 -16.70 -6.64 -10.94
CA PRO A 24 -16.98 -5.25 -11.34
C PRO A 24 -18.12 -4.55 -10.58
N GLU A 25 -19.17 -5.27 -10.18
CA GLU A 25 -20.29 -4.68 -9.43
C GLU A 25 -19.92 -4.30 -7.99
N PHE A 26 -18.76 -4.75 -7.47
CA PHE A 26 -18.28 -4.29 -6.16
C PHE A 26 -18.07 -2.78 -6.13
N ASN A 27 -17.79 -2.14 -7.27
CA ASN A 27 -17.53 -0.70 -7.36
C ASN A 27 -18.79 0.17 -7.38
N HIS A 28 -19.97 -0.46 -7.44
CA HIS A 28 -21.23 0.25 -7.56
C HIS A 28 -21.46 1.21 -6.37
N GLY A 29 -21.94 2.42 -6.63
CA GLY A 29 -22.30 3.40 -5.60
C GLY A 29 -21.17 4.28 -5.06
N VAL A 30 -19.91 4.07 -5.46
CA VAL A 30 -18.77 4.89 -5.00
C VAL A 30 -18.49 6.08 -5.93
N GLY A 31 -19.21 6.19 -7.05
CA GLY A 31 -18.81 7.08 -8.14
C GLY A 31 -17.44 6.70 -8.72
N ALA A 32 -16.89 5.54 -8.33
CA ALA A 32 -15.80 4.89 -9.01
C ALA A 32 -16.27 4.69 -10.45
N VAL A 33 -15.53 5.31 -11.36
CA VAL A 33 -15.89 5.55 -12.76
C VAL A 33 -16.55 4.30 -13.32
N GLU A 34 -17.85 4.40 -13.59
CA GLU A 34 -18.54 3.34 -14.32
C GLU A 34 -17.74 3.11 -15.60
N PRO A 35 -17.55 1.86 -16.05
CA PRO A 35 -16.86 1.62 -17.30
C PRO A 35 -17.33 2.52 -18.44
N GLU A 36 -18.59 2.95 -18.41
CA GLU A 36 -19.17 3.95 -19.31
C GLU A 36 -18.44 5.30 -19.35
N ALA A 37 -17.95 5.84 -18.24
CA ALA A 37 -17.21 7.10 -18.24
C ALA A 37 -15.79 6.93 -18.81
N VAL A 38 -15.15 5.78 -18.59
CA VAL A 38 -13.91 5.41 -19.30
C VAL A 38 -14.19 5.31 -20.80
N PHE A 39 -15.26 4.63 -21.17
CA PHE A 39 -15.62 4.43 -22.57
C PHE A 39 -16.01 5.73 -23.26
N ALA A 40 -16.78 6.61 -22.62
CA ALA A 40 -17.10 7.94 -23.13
C ALA A 40 -15.83 8.75 -23.44
N ALA A 41 -14.81 8.66 -22.57
CA ALA A 41 -13.53 9.33 -22.76
C ALA A 41 -12.76 8.81 -24.00
N ILE A 42 -12.94 7.54 -24.39
CA ILE A 42 -12.28 6.95 -25.57
C ILE A 42 -13.20 6.76 -26.78
N GLN A 43 -14.50 7.00 -26.63
CA GLN A 43 -15.52 6.74 -27.65
C GLN A 43 -15.26 7.54 -28.94
N HIS A 44 -14.68 8.74 -28.82
CA HIS A 44 -14.29 9.55 -29.97
C HIS A 44 -13.19 8.92 -30.83
N LYS A 45 -12.43 7.95 -30.28
CA LYS A 45 -11.35 7.22 -30.96
C LYS A 45 -11.81 5.90 -31.58
N LEU A 46 -13.03 5.45 -31.30
CA LEU A 46 -13.59 4.23 -31.87
C LEU A 46 -14.19 4.52 -33.26
N THR A 47 -13.77 3.74 -34.25
CA THR A 47 -14.17 3.87 -35.66
C THR A 47 -15.59 3.37 -35.95
N ASP A 48 -16.09 2.39 -35.19
CA ASP A 48 -17.48 1.91 -35.25
C ASP A 48 -18.21 2.19 -33.93
N ARG A 49 -19.32 2.92 -34.03
CA ARG A 49 -20.14 3.36 -32.90
C ARG A 49 -21.46 2.61 -32.82
N SER A 50 -21.83 1.89 -33.88
CA SER A 50 -23.11 1.19 -33.92
C SER A 50 -23.05 -0.04 -33.02
N ASN A 51 -23.88 -0.07 -31.98
CA ASN A 51 -24.00 -1.13 -30.97
C ASN A 51 -22.97 -1.17 -29.83
N PHE A 52 -22.09 -0.18 -29.66
CA PHE A 52 -21.08 -0.22 -28.58
C PHE A 52 -21.70 -0.35 -27.18
N GLU A 53 -22.81 0.33 -26.90
CA GLU A 53 -23.52 0.28 -25.60
C GLU A 53 -24.17 -1.08 -25.31
N ALA A 54 -24.49 -1.87 -26.34
CA ALA A 54 -25.12 -3.18 -26.19
C ALA A 54 -24.10 -4.30 -25.86
N LEU A 55 -22.80 -4.01 -25.97
CA LEU A 55 -21.73 -4.97 -25.76
C LEU A 55 -21.45 -5.18 -24.26
N SER A 56 -20.95 -6.38 -23.92
CA SER A 56 -20.45 -6.64 -22.57
C SER A 56 -19.20 -5.78 -22.28
N LEU A 57 -18.88 -5.60 -20.99
CA LEU A 57 -17.66 -4.88 -20.60
C LEU A 57 -16.41 -5.44 -21.28
N ASP A 58 -16.30 -6.77 -21.37
CA ASP A 58 -15.15 -7.43 -21.99
C ASP A 58 -15.06 -7.21 -23.49
N ASP A 59 -16.20 -7.26 -24.20
CA ASP A 59 -16.23 -7.01 -25.63
C ASP A 59 -15.84 -5.55 -25.93
N ARG A 60 -16.31 -4.61 -25.10
CA ARG A 60 -15.94 -3.20 -25.20
C ARG A 60 -14.47 -2.95 -24.92
N LEU A 61 -13.90 -3.57 -23.88
CA LEU A 61 -12.46 -3.50 -23.60
C LEU A 61 -11.64 -4.11 -24.73
N THR A 62 -12.13 -5.19 -25.35
CA THR A 62 -11.46 -5.84 -26.49
C THR A 62 -11.46 -4.93 -27.72
N LEU A 63 -12.60 -4.33 -28.08
CA LEU A 63 -12.67 -3.34 -29.17
C LEU A 63 -11.81 -2.11 -28.90
N ALA A 64 -11.81 -1.62 -27.65
CA ALA A 64 -10.99 -0.49 -27.25
C ALA A 64 -9.49 -0.80 -27.36
N ALA A 65 -9.07 -2.01 -26.97
CA ALA A 65 -7.69 -2.47 -27.12
C ALA A 65 -7.28 -2.60 -28.59
N GLN A 66 -8.19 -3.03 -29.48
CA GLN A 66 -7.93 -3.08 -30.92
C GLN A 66 -7.74 -1.68 -31.52
N ALA A 67 -8.48 -0.68 -31.02
CA ALA A 67 -8.42 0.69 -31.52
C ALA A 67 -7.22 1.49 -30.98
N LEU A 68 -6.82 1.27 -29.72
CA LEU A 68 -5.81 2.07 -29.03
C LEU A 68 -4.48 1.36 -28.81
N ASP A 69 -4.37 0.07 -29.16
CA ASP A 69 -3.42 -0.87 -28.58
C ASP A 69 -3.57 -1.01 -27.04
N GLU A 70 -2.86 -1.96 -26.44
CA GLU A 70 -2.97 -2.21 -24.99
C GLU A 70 -2.36 -1.11 -24.13
N GLU A 71 -1.26 -0.50 -24.58
CA GLU A 71 -0.59 0.57 -23.84
C GLU A 71 -1.44 1.84 -23.90
N GLY A 72 -1.99 2.16 -25.07
CA GLY A 72 -2.91 3.27 -25.28
C GLY A 72 -4.22 3.10 -24.51
N LEU A 73 -4.79 1.88 -24.49
CA LEU A 73 -5.96 1.58 -23.66
C LEU A 73 -5.64 1.76 -22.18
N ALA A 74 -4.52 1.22 -21.68
CA ALA A 74 -4.16 1.33 -20.28
C ALA A 74 -3.84 2.76 -19.86
N ARG A 75 -3.21 3.56 -20.73
CA ARG A 75 -3.01 4.99 -20.50
C ARG A 75 -4.36 5.70 -20.40
N ALA A 76 -5.27 5.46 -21.36
CA ALA A 76 -6.59 6.06 -21.34
C ALA A 76 -7.43 5.65 -20.12
N MET A 77 -7.35 4.39 -19.70
CA MET A 77 -7.96 3.92 -18.45
C MET A 77 -7.32 4.58 -17.24
N GLY A 78 -5.99 4.75 -17.22
CA GLY A 78 -5.29 5.41 -16.12
C GLY A 78 -5.65 6.88 -15.98
N ASP A 79 -5.94 7.56 -17.09
CA ASP A 79 -6.42 8.94 -17.09
C ASP A 79 -7.90 9.03 -16.67
N ALA A 80 -8.70 8.01 -16.97
CA ALA A 80 -10.12 8.01 -16.67
C ALA A 80 -10.43 7.55 -15.24
N LEU A 81 -9.72 6.55 -14.73
CA LEU A 81 -9.98 5.96 -13.41
C LEU A 81 -9.61 6.93 -12.27
N PRO A 82 -10.34 6.91 -11.15
CA PRO A 82 -9.96 7.70 -9.98
C PRO A 82 -8.62 7.21 -9.43
N SER A 83 -7.83 8.14 -8.90
CA SER A 83 -6.57 7.80 -8.26
C SER A 83 -6.81 7.03 -6.96
N PHE A 84 -5.80 6.25 -6.53
CA PHE A 84 -5.82 5.57 -5.23
C PHE A 84 -6.21 6.51 -4.07
N ASP A 85 -5.62 7.70 -4.03
CA ASP A 85 -5.89 8.68 -2.96
C ASP A 85 -7.32 9.26 -3.07
N ALA A 86 -7.89 9.37 -4.27
CA ALA A 86 -9.28 9.78 -4.46
C ALA A 86 -10.28 8.69 -4.01
N LEU A 87 -9.86 7.42 -4.01
CA LEU A 87 -10.67 6.28 -3.56
C LEU A 87 -10.57 6.05 -2.04
N ARG A 88 -9.56 6.61 -1.36
CA ARG A 88 -9.46 6.54 0.11
C ARG A 88 -10.65 7.22 0.77
N GLY A 89 -11.31 6.50 1.68
CA GLY A 89 -12.54 6.91 2.34
C GLY A 89 -13.80 6.83 1.47
N ALA A 90 -13.67 6.54 0.17
CA ALA A 90 -14.80 6.52 -0.77
C ALA A 90 -15.61 5.22 -0.68
N ALA A 91 -15.02 4.14 -0.13
CA ALA A 91 -15.69 2.87 0.04
C ALA A 91 -17.01 3.02 0.84
N THR A 92 -18.10 2.42 0.34
CA THR A 92 -19.39 2.42 1.03
C THR A 92 -19.30 1.69 2.37
N ALA A 93 -20.28 1.91 3.26
CA ALA A 93 -20.34 1.20 4.54
C ALA A 93 -20.37 -0.33 4.37
N PHE A 94 -21.04 -0.82 3.31
CA PHE A 94 -21.07 -2.23 2.96
C PHE A 94 -19.71 -2.75 2.50
N GLN A 95 -19.04 -2.05 1.58
CA GLN A 95 -17.72 -2.45 1.07
C GLN A 95 -16.67 -2.49 2.20
N ARG A 96 -16.70 -1.49 3.09
CA ARG A 96 -15.86 -1.50 4.31
C ARG A 96 -16.18 -2.70 5.19
N ALA A 97 -17.46 -2.94 5.53
CA ALA A 97 -17.83 -4.08 6.37
C ALA A 97 -17.44 -5.45 5.76
N LEU A 98 -17.56 -5.61 4.44
CA LEU A 98 -17.14 -6.82 3.74
C LEU A 98 -15.62 -7.02 3.78
N THR A 99 -14.86 -5.94 3.55
CA THR A 99 -13.39 -5.96 3.60
C THR A 99 -12.84 -6.01 5.03
N GLU A 100 -13.56 -5.55 6.05
CA GLU A 100 -13.18 -5.62 7.46
C GLU A 100 -13.08 -7.05 8.02
N LEU A 101 -13.76 -8.01 7.39
CA LEU A 101 -13.60 -9.42 7.70
C LEU A 101 -12.15 -9.85 7.45
N PRO A 102 -11.61 -10.83 8.22
CA PRO A 102 -10.20 -11.17 8.21
C PRO A 102 -9.81 -12.05 7.00
N TRP A 103 -10.05 -11.54 5.78
CA TRP A 103 -9.63 -12.19 4.55
C TRP A 103 -8.11 -12.11 4.40
N PRO A 104 -7.37 -13.23 4.44
CA PRO A 104 -5.92 -13.20 4.22
C PRO A 104 -5.60 -12.82 2.77
N THR A 105 -6.47 -13.18 1.83
CA THR A 105 -6.36 -12.82 0.41
C THR A 105 -7.65 -12.23 -0.11
N VAL A 106 -7.53 -11.09 -0.78
CA VAL A 106 -8.56 -10.47 -1.61
C VAL A 106 -8.08 -10.53 -3.06
N VAL A 107 -8.96 -10.87 -3.99
CA VAL A 107 -8.69 -10.96 -5.42
C VAL A 107 -9.63 -9.98 -6.10
N SER A 108 -9.09 -8.94 -6.71
CA SER A 108 -9.87 -8.03 -7.54
C SER A 108 -9.75 -8.44 -9.01
N THR A 109 -10.90 -8.49 -9.68
CA THR A 109 -10.95 -8.65 -11.14
C THR A 109 -11.11 -7.31 -11.86
N THR A 110 -11.11 -6.20 -11.13
CA THR A 110 -11.20 -4.86 -11.68
C THR A 110 -9.80 -4.23 -11.77
N ALA A 111 -9.70 -3.23 -12.65
CA ALA A 111 -8.44 -2.56 -12.95
C ALA A 111 -8.15 -1.37 -12.01
N ASP A 112 -9.20 -0.84 -11.38
CA ASP A 112 -9.14 0.26 -10.42
C ASP A 112 -8.53 -0.15 -9.06
N ASP A 113 -8.41 0.84 -8.18
CA ASP A 113 -7.80 0.73 -6.87
C ASP A 113 -8.81 0.70 -5.72
N LEU A 114 -10.11 0.50 -5.95
CA LEU A 114 -11.10 0.59 -4.86
C LEU A 114 -10.87 -0.48 -3.79
N ALA A 115 -10.59 -1.72 -4.19
CA ALA A 115 -10.27 -2.79 -3.25
C ALA A 115 -8.98 -2.49 -2.46
N ALA A 116 -7.97 -1.92 -3.13
CA ALA A 116 -6.72 -1.51 -2.50
C ALA A 116 -6.94 -0.36 -1.49
N ALA A 117 -7.70 0.65 -1.88
CA ALA A 117 -8.06 1.79 -1.05
C ALA A 117 -8.91 1.36 0.15
N ALA A 118 -9.91 0.50 -0.05
CA ALA A 118 -10.75 -0.04 1.02
C ALA A 118 -9.91 -0.81 2.05
N LEU A 119 -8.94 -1.63 1.61
CA LEU A 119 -8.03 -2.33 2.50
C LEU A 119 -7.07 -1.38 3.23
N ALA A 120 -6.60 -0.34 2.55
CA ALA A 120 -5.74 0.68 3.15
C ALA A 120 -6.47 1.51 4.21
N ASP A 121 -7.76 1.82 4.01
CA ASP A 121 -8.60 2.52 4.98
C ASP A 121 -8.77 1.74 6.30
N LEU A 122 -8.61 0.40 6.25
CA LEU A 122 -8.61 -0.43 7.47
C LEU A 122 -7.35 -0.28 8.30
N GLY A 123 -6.35 0.46 7.80
CA GLY A 123 -5.06 0.56 8.47
C GLY A 123 -4.37 -0.80 8.59
N GLN A 124 -4.52 -1.67 7.58
CA GLN A 124 -3.88 -2.98 7.52
C GLN A 124 -2.83 -3.04 6.40
N PRO A 125 -1.62 -3.58 6.68
CA PRO A 125 -0.60 -3.73 5.66
C PRO A 125 -1.13 -4.67 4.58
N THR A 126 -1.02 -4.22 3.34
CA THR A 126 -1.52 -4.97 2.17
C THR A 126 -0.41 -5.04 1.14
N ARG A 127 -0.07 -6.26 0.71
CA ARG A 127 0.77 -6.49 -0.46
C ARG A 127 -0.10 -6.62 -1.70
N VAL A 128 0.30 -5.97 -2.79
CA VAL A 128 -0.36 -6.11 -4.09
C VAL A 128 0.46 -7.07 -4.94
N LEU A 129 -0.21 -8.05 -5.56
CA LEU A 129 0.38 -8.99 -6.51
C LEU A 129 -0.34 -8.84 -7.85
N VAL A 130 0.43 -8.61 -8.90
CA VAL A 130 -0.05 -8.44 -10.27
C VAL A 130 0.52 -9.53 -11.18
N ASP A 131 1.77 -9.94 -10.96
CA ASP A 131 2.46 -10.96 -11.75
C ASP A 131 3.34 -11.92 -10.93
N ASP A 132 4.11 -12.76 -11.62
CA ASP A 132 5.06 -13.69 -11.02
C ASP A 132 6.25 -12.99 -10.37
N ALA A 133 6.69 -11.84 -10.90
CA ALA A 133 7.81 -11.10 -10.33
C ALA A 133 7.46 -10.59 -8.93
N ASP A 134 6.22 -10.11 -8.73
CA ASP A 134 5.73 -9.72 -7.40
C ASP A 134 5.74 -10.88 -6.41
N LEU A 135 5.28 -12.06 -6.86
CA LEU A 135 5.24 -13.26 -6.03
C LEU A 135 6.65 -13.79 -5.72
N VAL A 136 7.56 -13.79 -6.70
CA VAL A 136 8.94 -14.27 -6.55
C VAL A 136 9.75 -13.32 -5.68
N ALA A 137 9.57 -12.01 -5.85
CA ALA A 137 10.19 -11.02 -4.98
C ALA A 137 9.83 -11.29 -3.52
N ARG A 138 8.60 -11.77 -3.25
CA ARG A 138 8.06 -11.98 -1.90
C ARG A 138 7.10 -13.17 -1.81
N PRO A 139 7.61 -14.41 -1.64
CA PRO A 139 6.79 -15.62 -1.72
C PRO A 139 5.79 -15.76 -0.56
N GLN A 140 6.07 -15.18 0.61
CA GLN A 140 5.18 -15.24 1.77
C GLN A 140 4.74 -13.83 2.22
N PRO A 141 3.47 -13.64 2.60
CA PRO A 141 3.02 -12.41 3.23
C PRO A 141 3.66 -12.28 4.61
N PHE A 142 3.81 -11.04 5.10
CA PHE A 142 4.14 -10.87 6.51
C PHE A 142 2.97 -11.27 7.41
N PRO A 143 3.22 -11.63 8.69
CA PRO A 143 2.13 -11.92 9.62
C PRO A 143 1.20 -10.71 9.79
N GLY A 144 -0.12 -10.91 9.64
CA GLY A 144 -1.10 -9.82 9.67
C GLY A 144 -1.22 -9.00 8.37
N GLU A 145 -0.35 -9.24 7.38
CA GLU A 145 -0.47 -8.63 6.06
C GLU A 145 -1.48 -9.36 5.19
N ARG A 146 -2.31 -8.57 4.50
CA ARG A 146 -3.23 -9.08 3.49
C ARG A 146 -2.59 -9.13 2.13
N THR A 147 -3.01 -10.09 1.33
CA THR A 147 -2.63 -10.17 -0.09
C THR A 147 -3.79 -9.66 -0.94
N LEU A 148 -3.57 -8.60 -1.71
CA LEU A 148 -4.46 -8.19 -2.80
C LEU A 148 -3.89 -8.70 -4.12
N ILE A 149 -4.61 -9.55 -4.83
CA ILE A 149 -4.25 -10.00 -6.18
C ILE A 149 -5.09 -9.23 -7.19
N LYS A 150 -4.46 -8.50 -8.12
CA LYS A 150 -5.16 -7.75 -9.19
C LYS A 150 -5.07 -8.52 -10.51
N LEU A 151 -6.10 -9.30 -10.85
CA LEU A 151 -6.04 -10.21 -12.00
C LEU A 151 -5.99 -9.51 -13.36
N ARG A 152 -6.64 -8.34 -13.46
CA ARG A 152 -6.62 -7.51 -14.67
C ARG A 152 -5.45 -6.54 -14.72
N GLY A 153 -4.45 -6.75 -13.88
CA GLY A 153 -3.33 -5.84 -13.81
C GLY A 153 -3.56 -4.69 -12.85
N ASP A 154 -2.56 -3.82 -12.80
CA ASP A 154 -2.65 -2.53 -12.16
C ASP A 154 -2.42 -1.43 -13.20
N VAL A 155 -3.47 -0.65 -13.46
CA VAL A 155 -3.43 0.44 -14.44
C VAL A 155 -2.53 1.59 -13.99
N VAL A 156 -2.32 1.74 -12.68
CA VAL A 156 -1.39 2.73 -12.09
C VAL A 156 0.05 2.26 -12.26
N LEU A 157 0.32 0.98 -12.05
CA LEU A 157 1.67 0.40 -12.20
C LEU A 157 2.03 0.03 -13.65
N GLY A 158 1.16 0.30 -14.62
CA GLY A 158 1.45 0.09 -16.04
C GLY A 158 1.53 -1.38 -16.45
N GLN A 159 0.88 -2.28 -15.70
CA GLN A 159 0.84 -3.71 -16.00
C GLN A 159 -0.59 -4.20 -16.34
N PRO A 160 -1.28 -3.61 -17.32
CA PRO A 160 -2.66 -3.93 -17.65
C PRO A 160 -2.81 -5.37 -18.19
N ALA A 161 -3.83 -6.08 -17.73
CA ALA A 161 -4.39 -7.28 -18.36
C ALA A 161 -5.90 -7.06 -18.51
N LEU A 162 -6.24 -6.00 -19.25
CA LEU A 162 -7.59 -5.43 -19.25
C LEU A 162 -8.59 -6.26 -20.05
N THR A 163 -8.13 -7.02 -21.04
CA THR A 163 -9.00 -7.83 -21.91
C THR A 163 -9.22 -9.23 -21.36
N ARG A 164 -10.35 -9.84 -21.75
CA ARG A 164 -10.65 -11.24 -21.41
C ARG A 164 -9.60 -12.20 -21.93
N GLU A 165 -9.15 -12.03 -23.16
CA GLU A 165 -8.13 -12.88 -23.77
C GLU A 165 -6.85 -12.88 -22.93
N ARG A 166 -6.38 -11.70 -22.50
CA ARG A 166 -5.22 -11.58 -21.61
C ARG A 166 -5.44 -12.27 -20.27
N LEU A 167 -6.62 -12.12 -19.67
CA LEU A 167 -6.95 -12.81 -18.43
C LEU A 167 -6.92 -14.34 -18.61
N HIS A 168 -7.44 -14.86 -19.72
CA HIS A 168 -7.38 -16.29 -20.04
C HIS A 168 -5.95 -16.80 -20.23
N THR A 169 -5.01 -15.92 -20.64
CA THR A 169 -3.58 -16.26 -20.72
C THR A 169 -2.82 -16.17 -19.38
N LEU A 170 -3.49 -15.88 -18.26
CA LEU A 170 -2.84 -15.80 -16.95
C LEU A 170 -2.04 -17.06 -16.58
N PRO A 171 -2.52 -18.30 -16.82
CA PRO A 171 -1.75 -19.51 -16.54
C PRO A 171 -0.41 -19.59 -17.30
N GLN A 172 -0.33 -18.98 -18.48
CA GLN A 172 0.89 -18.93 -19.30
C GLN A 172 1.77 -17.73 -18.95
N ARG A 173 1.17 -16.56 -18.70
CA ARG A 173 1.88 -15.29 -18.45
C ARG A 173 2.43 -15.18 -17.03
N ALA A 174 1.70 -15.70 -16.06
CA ALA A 174 2.06 -15.68 -14.65
C ALA A 174 1.75 -17.04 -13.99
N PRO A 175 2.43 -18.13 -14.41
CA PRO A 175 2.18 -19.49 -13.94
C PRO A 175 2.33 -19.63 -12.43
N ALA A 176 3.28 -18.94 -11.80
CA ALA A 176 3.49 -19.04 -10.35
C ALA A 176 2.33 -18.38 -9.58
N LEU A 177 1.89 -17.19 -9.99
CA LEU A 177 0.75 -16.49 -9.44
C LEU A 177 -0.54 -17.28 -9.64
N PHE A 178 -0.75 -17.85 -10.83
CA PHE A 178 -1.92 -18.68 -11.11
C PHE A 178 -1.92 -19.94 -10.24
N ALA A 179 -0.78 -20.64 -10.11
CA ALA A 179 -0.65 -21.79 -9.22
C ALA A 179 -0.91 -21.41 -7.75
N HIS A 180 -0.42 -20.24 -7.32
CA HIS A 180 -0.69 -19.69 -5.99
C HIS A 180 -2.19 -19.46 -5.77
N LEU A 181 -2.85 -18.76 -6.69
CA LEU A 181 -4.30 -18.48 -6.65
C LEU A 181 -5.13 -19.77 -6.59
N ARG A 182 -4.80 -20.75 -7.43
CA ARG A 182 -5.44 -22.07 -7.43
C ARG A 182 -5.27 -22.79 -6.09
N GLY A 183 -4.05 -22.79 -5.55
CA GLY A 183 -3.77 -23.36 -4.24
C GLY A 183 -4.51 -22.67 -3.09
N LEU A 184 -4.76 -21.35 -3.18
CA LEU A 184 -5.59 -20.63 -2.20
C LEU A 184 -7.06 -21.06 -2.30
N ALA A 185 -7.62 -21.10 -3.51
CA ALA A 185 -9.02 -21.48 -3.76
C ALA A 185 -9.34 -22.94 -3.36
N GLN A 186 -8.35 -23.83 -3.44
CA GLN A 186 -8.48 -25.25 -3.06
C GLN A 186 -8.42 -25.49 -1.55
N ARG A 187 -7.61 -24.70 -0.82
CA ARG A 187 -7.35 -24.94 0.62
C ARG A 187 -8.33 -24.23 1.54
N GLY A 188 -8.81 -23.05 1.16
CA GLY A 188 -9.62 -22.18 2.00
C GLY A 188 -11.03 -21.97 1.45
N PRO A 189 -11.97 -21.49 2.28
CA PRO A 189 -13.29 -21.13 1.80
C PRO A 189 -13.21 -19.95 0.82
N VAL A 190 -14.09 -19.93 -0.18
CA VAL A 190 -14.08 -18.90 -1.23
C VAL A 190 -15.39 -18.11 -1.18
N PHE A 191 -15.31 -16.79 -1.25
CA PHE A 191 -16.48 -15.93 -1.37
C PHE A 191 -16.36 -15.04 -2.61
N PHE A 192 -17.28 -15.19 -3.56
CA PHE A 192 -17.42 -14.34 -4.72
C PHE A 192 -18.51 -13.28 -4.47
N HIS A 193 -18.19 -12.02 -4.75
CA HIS A 193 -19.12 -10.90 -4.69
C HIS A 193 -18.84 -9.90 -5.81
N GLY A 194 -19.86 -9.17 -6.27
CA GLY A 194 -19.71 -8.14 -7.30
C GLY A 194 -19.70 -8.68 -8.73
N PHE A 195 -20.24 -9.88 -8.97
CA PHE A 195 -20.30 -10.47 -10.32
C PHE A 195 -21.74 -10.55 -10.82
N ALA A 196 -21.93 -10.25 -12.10
CA ALA A 196 -23.18 -10.59 -12.79
C ALA A 196 -23.29 -12.12 -12.96
N PRO A 197 -24.50 -12.70 -13.01
CA PRO A 197 -24.74 -14.13 -13.24
C PRO A 197 -24.02 -14.75 -14.44
N ARG A 198 -23.82 -13.94 -15.48
CA ARG A 198 -23.22 -14.30 -16.77
C ARG A 198 -21.87 -13.64 -16.98
N ASP A 199 -21.27 -13.13 -15.90
CA ASP A 199 -19.98 -12.48 -15.99
C ASP A 199 -18.95 -13.50 -16.54
N PRO A 200 -18.33 -13.21 -17.70
CA PRO A 200 -17.39 -14.12 -18.33
C PRO A 200 -16.13 -14.37 -17.48
N THR A 201 -15.73 -13.39 -16.66
CA THR A 201 -14.62 -13.53 -15.72
C THR A 201 -14.98 -14.46 -14.58
N LEU A 202 -16.20 -14.37 -14.04
CA LEU A 202 -16.68 -15.32 -13.04
C LEU A 202 -16.68 -16.76 -13.57
N LEU A 203 -17.24 -16.96 -14.78
CA LEU A 203 -17.30 -18.28 -15.41
C LEU A 203 -15.89 -18.87 -15.59
N TRP A 204 -14.97 -18.08 -16.14
CA TRP A 204 -13.58 -18.49 -16.31
C TRP A 204 -12.91 -18.80 -14.97
N LEU A 205 -13.08 -17.96 -13.94
CA LEU A 205 -12.47 -18.19 -12.62
C LEU A 205 -12.92 -19.51 -12.01
N VAL A 206 -14.21 -19.83 -12.08
CA VAL A 206 -14.74 -21.07 -11.52
C VAL A 206 -14.20 -22.29 -12.27
N GLU A 207 -14.10 -22.21 -13.59
CA GLU A 207 -13.53 -23.28 -14.42
C GLU A 207 -12.02 -23.44 -14.16
N ALA A 208 -11.26 -22.35 -14.22
CA ALA A 208 -9.80 -22.35 -14.13
C ALA A 208 -9.28 -22.74 -12.74
N LEU A 209 -10.03 -22.40 -11.68
CA LEU A 209 -9.63 -22.68 -10.29
C LEU A 209 -10.18 -24.02 -9.76
N ALA A 210 -10.97 -24.74 -10.55
CA ALA A 210 -11.56 -26.01 -10.13
C ALA A 210 -10.50 -27.09 -9.78
N PRO A 211 -10.81 -28.01 -8.83
CA PRO A 211 -11.97 -27.95 -7.94
C PRO A 211 -11.80 -26.85 -6.88
N LEU A 212 -12.87 -26.10 -6.58
CA LEU A 212 -12.88 -25.18 -5.44
C LEU A 212 -12.95 -25.98 -4.14
N SER A 213 -12.55 -25.37 -3.03
CA SER A 213 -12.82 -25.96 -1.72
C SER A 213 -14.32 -26.23 -1.56
N GLY A 214 -14.70 -27.26 -0.80
CA GLY A 214 -16.10 -27.62 -0.57
C GLY A 214 -16.93 -26.56 0.19
N THR A 215 -16.44 -25.34 0.32
CA THR A 215 -17.08 -24.18 0.96
C THR A 215 -16.92 -22.95 0.04
N ALA A 216 -17.75 -22.86 -0.99
CA ALA A 216 -17.82 -21.72 -1.89
C ALA A 216 -19.16 -20.98 -1.72
N LEU A 217 -19.10 -19.68 -1.47
CA LEU A 217 -20.24 -18.77 -1.35
C LEU A 217 -20.24 -17.83 -2.56
N LEU A 218 -21.41 -17.61 -3.16
CA LEU A 218 -21.59 -16.72 -4.30
C LEU A 218 -22.70 -15.72 -3.99
N ALA A 219 -22.34 -14.43 -3.91
CA ALA A 219 -23.28 -13.33 -3.76
C ALA A 219 -23.45 -12.60 -5.10
N VAL A 220 -24.61 -12.77 -5.75
CA VAL A 220 -24.86 -12.25 -7.11
C VAL A 220 -26.31 -11.83 -7.30
N ARG A 221 -26.56 -10.89 -8.22
CA ARG A 221 -27.92 -10.49 -8.58
C ARG A 221 -28.57 -11.49 -9.52
N PHE A 222 -29.57 -12.24 -9.06
CA PHE A 222 -30.38 -13.07 -9.96
C PHE A 222 -31.76 -12.45 -10.19
N THR A 223 -32.13 -12.35 -11.46
CA THR A 223 -33.53 -12.18 -11.89
C THR A 223 -34.17 -13.50 -12.31
N ASN A 224 -33.38 -14.58 -12.39
CA ASN A 224 -33.82 -15.88 -12.93
C ASN A 224 -33.33 -17.05 -12.06
N ALA A 225 -34.28 -17.88 -11.62
CA ALA A 225 -34.04 -19.07 -10.79
C ALA A 225 -33.17 -20.15 -11.46
N LEU A 226 -33.08 -20.17 -12.80
CA LEU A 226 -32.23 -21.12 -13.53
C LEU A 226 -30.75 -20.93 -13.19
N TRP A 227 -30.29 -19.68 -13.08
CA TRP A 227 -28.89 -19.42 -12.73
C TRP A 227 -28.58 -19.80 -11.28
N ARG A 228 -29.51 -19.56 -10.34
CA ARG A 228 -29.39 -20.06 -8.97
C ARG A 228 -29.18 -21.57 -8.96
N LYS A 229 -30.01 -22.33 -9.69
CA LYS A 229 -29.88 -23.79 -9.81
C LYS A 229 -28.56 -24.20 -10.45
N HIS A 230 -28.11 -23.50 -11.50
CA HIS A 230 -26.83 -23.75 -12.15
C HIS A 230 -25.67 -23.63 -11.15
N TRP A 231 -25.57 -22.53 -10.42
CA TRP A 231 -24.49 -22.32 -9.46
C TRP A 231 -24.56 -23.24 -8.24
N GLN A 232 -25.76 -23.58 -7.78
CA GLN A 232 -25.95 -24.61 -6.75
C GLN A 232 -25.47 -25.99 -7.22
N ALA A 233 -25.71 -26.34 -8.48
CA ALA A 233 -25.20 -27.58 -9.08
C ALA A 233 -23.67 -27.60 -9.20
N GLN A 234 -23.04 -26.43 -9.35
CA GLN A 234 -21.58 -26.25 -9.25
C GLN A 234 -21.05 -26.25 -7.80
N GLY A 235 -21.93 -26.52 -6.82
CA GLY A 235 -21.55 -26.66 -5.42
C GLY A 235 -21.55 -25.36 -4.61
N PHE A 236 -21.99 -24.23 -5.16
CA PHE A 236 -22.03 -22.96 -4.43
C PHE A 236 -23.21 -22.87 -3.45
N GLU A 237 -22.98 -22.24 -2.29
CA GLU A 237 -24.07 -21.63 -1.53
C GLU A 237 -24.32 -20.25 -2.12
N VAL A 238 -25.57 -19.99 -2.50
CA VAL A 238 -25.93 -18.80 -3.26
C VAL A 238 -26.69 -17.83 -2.37
N ILE A 239 -26.18 -16.61 -2.25
CA ILE A 239 -26.91 -15.45 -1.73
C ILE A 239 -27.29 -14.61 -2.94
N ASP A 240 -28.57 -14.40 -3.17
CA ASP A 240 -29.01 -13.63 -4.31
C ASP A 240 -30.08 -12.61 -3.97
N ALA A 241 -30.24 -11.62 -4.84
CA ALA A 241 -31.29 -10.62 -4.77
C ALA A 241 -31.56 -10.04 -6.18
N PRO A 242 -32.74 -9.45 -6.42
CA PRO A 242 -33.05 -8.82 -7.71
C PRO A 242 -32.24 -7.55 -7.97
N THR A 243 -31.89 -6.79 -6.92
CA THR A 243 -31.19 -5.50 -7.01
C THR A 243 -29.86 -5.53 -6.25
N ALA A 244 -28.95 -4.60 -6.58
CA ALA A 244 -27.65 -4.49 -5.91
C ALA A 244 -27.85 -4.12 -4.42
N ALA A 245 -28.71 -3.14 -4.13
CA ALA A 245 -29.01 -2.72 -2.76
C ALA A 245 -29.59 -3.86 -1.90
N GLU A 246 -30.49 -4.69 -2.45
CA GLU A 246 -31.00 -5.85 -1.72
C GLU A 246 -29.94 -6.93 -1.54
N LEU A 247 -29.06 -7.13 -2.52
CA LEU A 247 -27.95 -8.08 -2.41
C LEU A 247 -26.99 -7.64 -1.29
N GLU A 248 -26.60 -6.37 -1.29
CA GLU A 248 -25.77 -5.78 -0.23
C GLU A 248 -26.43 -5.93 1.13
N ALA A 249 -27.72 -5.61 1.26
CA ALA A 249 -28.46 -5.78 2.51
C ALA A 249 -28.46 -7.23 3.01
N ARG A 250 -28.64 -8.20 2.11
CA ARG A 250 -28.58 -9.63 2.45
C ARG A 250 -27.18 -10.08 2.85
N VAL A 251 -26.14 -9.64 2.14
CA VAL A 251 -24.74 -9.95 2.51
C VAL A 251 -24.40 -9.28 3.83
N GLN A 252 -24.76 -8.01 4.04
CA GLN A 252 -24.56 -7.28 5.28
C GLN A 252 -25.18 -8.01 6.48
N ALA A 253 -26.38 -8.60 6.31
CA ALA A 253 -27.04 -9.39 7.35
C ALA A 253 -26.30 -10.70 7.68
N THR A 254 -25.48 -11.24 6.78
CA THR A 254 -24.68 -12.45 7.04
C THR A 254 -23.31 -12.15 7.64
N LEU A 255 -22.73 -10.95 7.41
CA LEU A 255 -21.39 -10.59 7.90
C LEU A 255 -21.17 -10.83 9.41
N PRO A 256 -22.12 -10.48 10.33
CA PRO A 256 -21.93 -10.77 11.76
C PRO A 256 -21.76 -12.26 12.06
N GLY A 257 -22.38 -13.14 11.26
CA GLY A 257 -22.25 -14.58 11.36
C GLY A 257 -20.94 -15.12 10.78
N LEU A 258 -20.22 -14.31 9.99
CA LEU A 258 -18.93 -14.64 9.40
C LEU A 258 -17.75 -14.13 10.22
N ASP A 259 -17.91 -13.06 11.00
CA ASP A 259 -16.83 -12.47 11.80
C ASP A 259 -16.44 -13.40 12.97
N PRO A 260 -15.25 -14.03 12.93
CA PRO A 260 -14.82 -14.92 14.01
C PRO A 260 -14.61 -14.16 15.33
N ARG A 261 -14.31 -12.86 15.29
CA ARG A 261 -14.06 -12.03 16.48
C ARG A 261 -15.33 -11.87 17.33
N ARG A 262 -16.51 -11.85 16.69
CA ARG A 262 -17.80 -11.73 17.39
C ARG A 262 -18.23 -13.02 18.08
N ALA A 263 -17.66 -14.16 17.70
CA ALA A 263 -18.09 -15.44 18.24
C ALA A 263 -17.60 -15.69 19.68
N GLN A 264 -16.48 -15.09 20.11
CA GLN A 264 -15.88 -15.34 21.44
C GLN A 264 -15.13 -14.12 22.03
N PRO A 265 -15.83 -13.01 22.33
CA PRO A 265 -15.18 -11.77 22.81
C PRO A 265 -14.40 -11.95 24.12
N ARG A 266 -14.87 -12.83 25.02
CA ARG A 266 -14.18 -13.13 26.28
C ARG A 266 -12.85 -13.86 26.06
N LEU A 267 -12.80 -14.79 25.09
CA LEU A 267 -11.56 -15.49 24.77
C LEU A 267 -10.57 -14.54 24.10
N ALA A 268 -11.04 -13.69 23.18
CA ALA A 268 -10.19 -12.67 22.54
C ALA A 268 -9.57 -11.72 23.57
N ALA A 269 -10.37 -11.21 24.52
CA ALA A 269 -9.86 -10.36 25.59
C ALA A 269 -8.85 -11.07 26.51
N ALA A 270 -9.09 -12.34 26.86
CA ALA A 270 -8.16 -13.12 27.69
C ALA A 270 -6.83 -13.41 26.97
N LEU A 271 -6.89 -13.74 25.67
CA LEU A 271 -5.71 -13.95 24.83
C LEU A 271 -4.90 -12.67 24.68
N GLN A 272 -5.56 -11.51 24.50
CA GLN A 272 -4.89 -10.22 24.44
C GLN A 272 -4.19 -9.88 25.77
N GLN A 273 -4.85 -10.04 26.92
CA GLN A 273 -4.25 -9.80 28.24
C GLN A 273 -3.05 -10.70 28.51
N THR A 274 -3.16 -11.98 28.15
CA THR A 274 -2.05 -12.93 28.30
C THR A 274 -0.91 -12.57 27.34
N GLY A 275 -1.24 -12.12 26.13
CA GLY A 275 -0.25 -11.67 25.17
C GLY A 275 0.52 -10.45 25.63
N ASP A 276 -0.16 -9.44 26.17
CA ASP A 276 0.47 -8.24 26.74
C ASP A 276 1.45 -8.61 27.87
N LEU A 277 1.11 -9.58 28.71
CA LEU A 277 2.00 -10.06 29.77
C LEU A 277 3.23 -10.77 29.22
N VAL A 278 3.04 -11.69 28.26
CA VAL A 278 4.14 -12.43 27.62
C VAL A 278 5.11 -11.48 26.93
N VAL A 279 4.60 -10.48 26.22
CA VAL A 279 5.41 -9.44 25.59
C VAL A 279 6.24 -8.71 26.63
N ARG A 280 5.63 -8.24 27.74
CA ARG A 280 6.37 -7.50 28.78
C ARG A 280 7.50 -8.33 29.38
N LEU A 281 7.22 -9.60 29.69
CA LEU A 281 8.23 -10.53 30.22
C LEU A 281 9.36 -10.78 29.22
N LEU A 282 9.03 -10.91 27.92
CA LEU A 282 10.02 -11.06 26.86
C LEU A 282 10.86 -9.80 26.67
N ALA A 283 10.26 -8.61 26.73
CA ALA A 283 10.97 -7.33 26.61
C ALA A 283 12.03 -7.16 27.71
N ASP A 284 11.83 -7.79 28.87
CA ASP A 284 12.78 -7.79 29.97
C ASP A 284 13.81 -8.94 29.93
N ALA A 285 13.74 -9.83 28.93
CA ALA A 285 14.68 -10.93 28.78
C ALA A 285 16.13 -10.41 28.58
N PRO A 286 17.14 -11.00 29.25
CA PRO A 286 18.54 -10.63 29.07
C PRO A 286 19.02 -10.69 27.61
N GLU A 287 18.49 -11.64 26.84
CA GLU A 287 18.79 -11.84 25.42
C GLU A 287 18.31 -10.68 24.54
N LEU A 288 17.39 -9.85 25.04
CA LEU A 288 16.89 -8.65 24.37
C LEU A 288 17.42 -7.35 24.99
N ALA A 289 18.36 -7.42 25.94
CA ALA A 289 18.91 -6.23 26.59
C ALA A 289 19.57 -5.24 25.61
N TRP A 290 20.14 -5.73 24.51
CA TRP A 290 20.70 -4.91 23.44
C TRP A 290 19.66 -3.98 22.80
N ALA A 291 18.38 -4.34 22.79
CA ALA A 291 17.32 -3.53 22.20
C ALA A 291 16.99 -2.27 23.03
N ARG A 292 17.56 -2.14 24.24
CA ARG A 292 17.46 -0.94 25.10
C ARG A 292 18.60 0.05 24.87
N GLN A 293 19.57 -0.30 24.02
CA GLN A 293 20.66 0.60 23.66
C GLN A 293 20.13 1.82 22.88
N THR A 294 20.85 2.93 22.98
CA THR A 294 20.57 4.14 22.23
C THR A 294 20.75 3.93 20.73
N PRO A 295 20.12 4.74 19.87
CA PRO A 295 20.35 4.67 18.42
C PRO A 295 21.83 4.75 18.03
N ALA A 296 22.63 5.59 18.71
CA ALA A 296 24.06 5.72 18.46
C ALA A 296 24.86 4.46 18.81
N GLU A 297 24.53 3.79 19.93
CA GLU A 297 25.14 2.52 20.31
C GLU A 297 24.76 1.40 19.33
N LEU A 298 23.49 1.35 18.94
CA LEU A 298 23.03 0.42 17.91
C LEU A 298 23.69 0.71 16.56
N GLU A 299 23.98 1.97 16.23
CA GLU A 299 24.75 2.41 15.04
C GLU A 299 26.20 1.98 15.05
N ALA A 300 26.81 1.95 16.24
CA ALA A 300 28.19 1.50 16.43
C ALA A 300 28.37 -0.02 16.32
N LEU A 301 27.29 -0.81 16.35
CA LEU A 301 27.38 -2.27 16.19
C LEU A 301 27.96 -2.65 14.82
N ASP A 302 28.97 -3.51 14.85
CA ASP A 302 29.66 -4.10 13.72
C ASP A 302 29.46 -5.62 13.64
N GLY A 303 30.18 -6.29 12.74
CA GLY A 303 30.04 -7.73 12.49
C GLY A 303 30.38 -8.61 13.69
N GLU A 304 31.30 -8.22 14.56
CA GLU A 304 31.67 -9.00 15.75
C GLU A 304 30.70 -8.73 16.91
N SER A 305 30.17 -7.51 17.01
CA SER A 305 29.28 -7.08 18.09
C SER A 305 27.80 -7.45 17.86
N VAL A 306 27.45 -8.06 16.71
CA VAL A 306 26.06 -8.41 16.36
C VAL A 306 25.55 -9.71 16.99
N ALA A 307 26.43 -10.50 17.63
CA ALA A 307 26.06 -11.81 18.19
C ALA A 307 24.87 -11.75 19.18
N PRO A 308 24.77 -10.77 20.11
CA PRO A 308 23.60 -10.63 20.98
C PRO A 308 22.31 -10.34 20.20
N VAL A 309 22.38 -9.55 19.13
CA VAL A 309 21.23 -9.24 18.26
C VAL A 309 20.72 -10.50 17.58
N ARG A 310 21.63 -11.37 17.12
CA ARG A 310 21.27 -12.65 16.50
C ARG A 310 20.64 -13.62 17.51
N ALA A 311 21.22 -13.75 18.70
CA ALA A 311 20.65 -14.58 19.76
C ALA A 311 19.23 -14.11 20.15
N GLY A 312 19.03 -12.80 20.27
CA GLY A 312 17.70 -12.22 20.48
C GLY A 312 16.73 -12.52 19.33
N LEU A 313 17.18 -12.42 18.08
CA LEU A 313 16.37 -12.76 16.91
C LEU A 313 15.96 -14.24 16.90
N ASP A 314 16.87 -15.16 17.22
CA ASP A 314 16.60 -16.60 17.30
C ASP A 314 15.57 -16.93 18.39
N LEU A 315 15.67 -16.25 19.54
CA LEU A 315 14.68 -16.34 20.62
C LEU A 315 13.29 -15.89 20.11
N LEU A 316 13.20 -14.71 19.49
CA LEU A 316 11.95 -14.18 18.95
C LEU A 316 11.37 -15.10 17.87
N ALA A 317 12.21 -15.67 17.01
CA ALA A 317 11.79 -16.64 16.00
C ALA A 317 11.22 -17.92 16.63
N ALA A 318 11.84 -18.43 17.70
CA ALA A 318 11.36 -19.60 18.42
C ALA A 318 10.00 -19.37 19.08
N PHE A 319 9.73 -18.17 19.58
CA PHE A 319 8.42 -17.77 20.10
C PHE A 319 7.38 -17.60 18.99
N GLY A 320 7.75 -16.91 17.91
CA GLY A 320 6.87 -16.68 16.75
C GLY A 320 6.43 -17.99 16.10
N ALA A 321 7.35 -18.96 15.97
CA ALA A 321 7.05 -20.31 15.46
C ALA A 321 6.06 -21.10 16.33
N ARG A 322 5.92 -20.74 17.60
CA ARG A 322 4.93 -21.31 18.54
C ARG A 322 3.62 -20.52 18.57
N GLY A 323 3.49 -19.48 17.75
CA GLY A 323 2.33 -18.58 17.74
C GLY A 323 2.22 -17.74 19.01
N LEU A 324 3.33 -17.55 19.73
CA LEU A 324 3.36 -16.68 20.91
C LEU A 324 3.52 -15.22 20.47
N PRO A 325 2.91 -14.27 21.19
CA PRO A 325 3.00 -12.86 20.86
C PRO A 325 4.41 -12.34 21.07
N LEU A 326 4.81 -11.40 20.23
CA LEU A 326 6.19 -10.92 20.14
C LEU A 326 6.28 -9.42 20.50
N PRO A 327 7.31 -8.99 21.25
CA PRO A 327 7.63 -7.58 21.34
C PRO A 327 8.15 -7.09 19.97
N PRO A 328 7.47 -6.13 19.30
CA PRO A 328 7.83 -5.73 17.95
C PRO A 328 9.09 -4.85 17.93
N SER A 329 9.33 -4.02 18.95
CA SER A 329 10.50 -3.14 19.02
C SER A 329 11.84 -3.87 18.88
N PRO A 330 12.15 -4.91 19.68
CA PRO A 330 13.38 -5.68 19.50
C PRO A 330 13.52 -6.28 18.10
N ALA A 331 12.45 -6.85 17.54
CA ALA A 331 12.48 -7.39 16.18
C ALA A 331 12.72 -6.30 15.12
N ALA A 332 12.11 -5.12 15.27
CA ALA A 332 12.26 -4.00 14.35
C ALA A 332 13.68 -3.41 14.38
N LEU A 333 14.26 -3.26 15.57
CA LEU A 333 15.65 -2.81 15.74
C LEU A 333 16.64 -3.82 15.18
N ALA A 334 16.40 -5.13 15.38
CA ALA A 334 17.22 -6.17 14.75
C ALA A 334 17.18 -6.05 13.23
N ALA A 335 16.02 -5.77 12.65
CA ALA A 335 15.87 -5.56 11.22
C ALA A 335 16.71 -4.38 10.71
N GLU A 336 16.72 -3.24 11.43
CA GLU A 336 17.56 -2.09 11.08
C GLU A 336 19.06 -2.42 11.17
N VAL A 337 19.50 -3.08 12.25
CA VAL A 337 20.90 -3.47 12.45
C VAL A 337 21.37 -4.41 11.33
N PHE A 338 20.62 -5.49 11.05
CA PHE A 338 20.99 -6.42 9.99
C PHE A 338 20.94 -5.81 8.60
N GLN A 339 19.96 -4.92 8.33
CA GLN A 339 19.87 -4.22 7.06
C GLN A 339 21.10 -3.32 6.84
N ARG A 340 21.53 -2.59 7.87
CA ARG A 340 22.73 -1.74 7.82
C ARG A 340 24.01 -2.54 7.60
N LEU A 341 24.13 -3.70 8.25
CA LEU A 341 25.27 -4.60 8.12
C LEU A 341 25.26 -5.40 6.80
N GLY A 342 24.20 -5.30 5.99
CA GLY A 342 24.07 -5.99 4.71
C GLY A 342 23.61 -7.46 4.81
N ASP A 343 23.25 -7.94 6.02
CA ASP A 343 22.65 -9.27 6.20
C ASP A 343 21.14 -9.20 5.87
N LEU A 344 20.84 -9.14 4.58
CA LEU A 344 19.47 -9.04 4.09
C LEU A 344 18.57 -10.23 4.49
N PRO A 345 19.05 -11.49 4.53
CA PRO A 345 18.26 -12.61 5.05
C PRO A 345 17.82 -12.40 6.50
N ALA A 346 18.74 -12.04 7.40
CA ALA A 346 18.40 -11.81 8.81
C ALA A 346 17.51 -10.58 8.98
N ALA A 347 17.75 -9.51 8.22
CA ALA A 347 16.91 -8.32 8.21
C ALA A 347 15.46 -8.65 7.82
N ARG A 348 15.25 -9.48 6.79
CA ARG A 348 13.91 -9.92 6.36
C ARG A 348 13.21 -10.77 7.41
N GLN A 349 13.94 -11.68 8.06
CA GLN A 349 13.40 -12.50 9.14
C GLN A 349 12.96 -11.62 10.32
N ALA A 350 13.83 -10.73 10.78
CA ALA A 350 13.56 -9.79 11.86
C ALA A 350 12.37 -8.87 11.53
N LEU A 351 12.32 -8.35 10.31
CA LEU A 351 11.20 -7.53 9.83
C LEU A 351 9.87 -8.29 9.85
N GLY A 352 9.88 -9.57 9.47
CA GLY A 352 8.68 -10.42 9.54
C GLY A 352 8.18 -10.63 10.97
N LEU A 353 9.10 -10.84 11.92
CA LEU A 353 8.77 -10.95 13.35
C LEU A 353 8.30 -9.62 13.93
N ALA A 354 8.86 -8.49 13.49
CA ALA A 354 8.43 -7.16 13.92
C ALA A 354 7.01 -6.86 13.46
N VAL A 355 6.70 -7.15 12.19
CA VAL A 355 5.36 -7.01 11.64
C VAL A 355 4.36 -7.93 12.35
N GLN A 356 4.78 -9.15 12.71
CA GLN A 356 3.99 -10.04 13.57
C GLN A 356 3.69 -9.41 14.93
N GLY A 357 4.72 -8.94 15.64
CA GLY A 357 4.54 -8.28 16.92
C GLY A 357 3.66 -7.02 16.83
N LEU A 358 3.69 -6.30 15.71
CA LEU A 358 2.82 -5.13 15.47
C LEU A 358 1.35 -5.51 15.21
N ALA A 359 1.07 -6.74 14.81
CA ALA A 359 -0.29 -7.25 14.75
C ALA A 359 -0.85 -7.46 16.17
N ASP A 360 -0.01 -7.92 17.10
CA ASP A 360 -0.36 -8.12 18.50
C ASP A 360 -0.38 -6.79 19.28
N MET A 361 0.57 -5.90 18.98
CA MET A 361 0.74 -4.61 19.63
C MET A 361 0.80 -3.46 18.60
N PRO A 362 -0.37 -3.06 18.08
CA PRO A 362 -0.43 -2.07 17.02
C PRO A 362 0.04 -0.66 17.41
N GLY A 363 0.19 -0.38 18.71
CA GLY A 363 0.53 0.94 19.23
C GLY A 363 2.03 1.21 19.43
N ASP A 364 2.92 0.26 19.13
CA ASP A 364 4.36 0.46 19.34
C ASP A 364 4.95 1.40 18.28
N VAL A 365 5.05 2.69 18.62
CA VAL A 365 5.50 3.78 17.73
C VAL A 365 6.94 3.57 17.27
N ALA A 366 7.84 3.14 18.17
CA ALA A 366 9.24 2.92 17.86
C ALA A 366 9.39 1.77 16.84
N ALA A 367 8.66 0.66 17.07
CA ALA A 367 8.63 -0.45 16.13
C ALA A 367 8.01 -0.05 14.78
N LEU A 368 6.90 0.68 14.76
CA LEU A 368 6.28 1.17 13.52
C LEU A 368 7.26 2.01 12.70
N ALA A 369 7.96 2.95 13.33
CA ALA A 369 8.94 3.79 12.68
C ALA A 369 10.13 2.97 12.14
N ALA A 370 10.71 2.08 12.97
CA ALA A 370 11.83 1.24 12.57
C ALA A 370 11.49 0.26 11.44
N VAL A 371 10.29 -0.35 11.46
CA VAL A 371 9.77 -1.17 10.36
C VAL A 371 9.64 -0.35 9.08
N GLY A 372 9.08 0.87 9.18
CA GLY A 372 8.94 1.79 8.07
C GLY A 372 10.29 2.18 7.44
N ARG A 373 11.27 2.59 8.25
CA ARG A 373 12.62 2.93 7.80
C ARG A 373 13.31 1.74 7.12
N THR A 374 13.22 0.57 7.74
CA THR A 374 13.81 -0.67 7.19
C THR A 374 13.22 -1.01 5.84
N LEU A 375 11.89 -0.98 5.71
CA LEU A 375 11.19 -1.23 4.44
C LEU A 375 11.63 -0.24 3.35
N ASN A 376 11.73 1.06 3.67
CA ASN A 376 12.18 2.05 2.69
C ASN A 376 13.63 1.77 2.24
N ARG A 377 14.55 1.49 3.18
CA ARG A 377 15.94 1.14 2.86
C ARG A 377 16.07 -0.17 2.06
N MET A 378 15.10 -1.07 2.20
CA MET A 378 15.00 -2.31 1.43
C MET A 378 14.31 -2.15 0.07
N GLY A 379 13.89 -0.94 -0.29
CA GLY A 379 13.26 -0.66 -1.59
C GLY A 379 11.76 -0.92 -1.64
N ASP A 380 11.06 -0.96 -0.49
CA ASP A 380 9.60 -1.11 -0.40
C ASP A 380 8.96 0.16 0.20
N PRO A 381 9.01 1.30 -0.52
CA PRO A 381 8.51 2.58 -0.02
C PRO A 381 6.98 2.61 0.17
N ASP A 382 6.23 1.81 -0.58
CA ASP A 382 4.76 1.78 -0.47
C ASP A 382 4.31 1.19 0.88
N ARG A 383 4.96 0.12 1.36
CA ARG A 383 4.70 -0.40 2.71
C ARG A 383 5.35 0.45 3.79
N ALA A 384 6.54 0.97 3.54
CA ALA A 384 7.19 1.88 4.48
C ALA A 384 6.28 3.06 4.82
N ARG A 385 5.65 3.66 3.78
CA ARG A 385 4.66 4.73 3.93
C ARG A 385 3.57 4.35 4.92
N PHE A 386 2.99 3.16 4.79
CA PHE A 386 1.93 2.68 5.69
C PHE A 386 2.37 2.68 7.17
N TYR A 387 3.53 2.09 7.49
CA TYR A 387 4.00 2.02 8.87
C TYR A 387 4.42 3.39 9.43
N LEU A 388 4.99 4.26 8.59
CA LEU A 388 5.37 5.62 8.96
C LEU A 388 4.16 6.53 9.18
N GLU A 389 3.13 6.45 8.33
CA GLU A 389 1.85 7.15 8.55
C GLU A 389 1.23 6.72 9.88
N ARG A 390 1.28 5.42 10.20
CA ARG A 390 0.76 4.90 11.47
C ARG A 390 1.60 5.37 12.66
N ALA A 391 2.92 5.37 12.55
CA ALA A 391 3.82 5.88 13.58
C ALA A 391 3.50 7.36 13.91
N LEU A 392 3.33 8.20 12.88
CA LEU A 392 2.96 9.62 13.04
C LEU A 392 1.55 9.84 13.58
N THR A 393 0.64 8.88 13.39
CA THR A 393 -0.74 8.95 13.87
C THR A 393 -0.85 8.54 15.33
N VAL A 394 -0.10 7.50 15.74
CA VAL A 394 -0.12 6.95 17.11
C VAL A 394 0.86 7.69 18.03
N GLY A 395 1.96 8.21 17.47
CA GLY A 395 3.01 8.89 18.20
C GLY A 395 2.52 10.10 19.00
N ASP A 396 3.19 10.35 20.12
CA ASP A 396 2.93 11.55 20.93
C ASP A 396 3.19 12.81 20.08
N ALA A 397 2.19 13.69 20.00
CA ALA A 397 2.32 14.96 19.30
C ALA A 397 3.29 15.92 20.01
N ALA A 398 3.59 15.68 21.29
CA ALA A 398 4.58 16.42 22.05
C ALA A 398 6.03 16.02 21.72
N ASP A 399 6.28 14.79 21.26
CA ASP A 399 7.60 14.34 20.82
C ASP A 399 7.91 14.84 19.41
N ARG A 400 8.34 16.11 19.34
CA ARG A 400 8.63 16.79 18.09
C ARG A 400 9.77 16.15 17.30
N ALA A 401 10.74 15.50 17.96
CA ALA A 401 11.86 14.86 17.29
C ALA A 401 11.44 13.57 16.59
N ALA A 402 10.66 12.72 17.27
CA ALA A 402 10.10 11.52 16.65
C ALA A 402 9.15 11.87 15.48
N GLN A 403 8.31 12.90 15.64
CA GLN A 403 7.43 13.37 14.57
C GLN A 403 8.22 13.90 13.37
N ALA A 404 9.32 14.62 13.61
CA ALA A 404 10.19 15.13 12.56
C ALA A 404 10.88 13.98 11.79
N ASP A 405 11.46 13.00 12.48
CA ASP A 405 12.06 11.83 11.82
C ASP A 405 11.02 11.06 10.99
N GLY A 406 9.84 10.81 11.57
CA GLY A 406 8.74 10.14 10.89
C GLY A 406 8.31 10.86 9.60
N LEU A 407 8.14 12.18 9.65
CA LEU A 407 7.78 12.99 8.48
C LEU A 407 8.90 13.02 7.43
N ALA A 408 10.16 13.07 7.86
CA ALA A 408 11.30 12.98 6.97
C ALA A 408 11.23 11.65 6.19
N TRP A 409 11.11 10.51 6.87
CA TRP A 409 11.03 9.21 6.20
C TRP A 409 9.79 9.02 5.34
N LEU A 410 8.65 9.54 5.80
CA LEU A 410 7.42 9.48 5.03
C LEU A 410 7.54 10.26 3.71
N SER A 411 8.10 11.46 3.75
CA SER A 411 8.33 12.26 2.54
C SER A 411 9.32 11.59 1.58
N ARG A 412 10.30 10.83 2.09
CA ARG A 412 11.18 9.98 1.26
C ARG A 412 10.39 8.91 0.51
N CYS A 413 9.49 8.20 1.19
CA CYS A 413 8.66 7.17 0.55
C CYS A 413 7.82 7.74 -0.60
N VAL A 414 7.29 8.95 -0.41
CA VAL A 414 6.51 9.63 -1.45
C VAL A 414 7.39 10.05 -2.63
N LEU A 415 8.60 10.56 -2.38
CA LEU A 415 9.55 10.89 -3.44
C LEU A 415 9.98 9.64 -4.23
N ASP A 416 10.28 8.53 -3.56
CA ASP A 416 10.63 7.26 -4.24
C ASP A 416 9.47 6.76 -5.13
N ARG A 417 8.22 6.98 -4.70
CA ARG A 417 7.03 6.70 -5.53
C ARG A 417 6.91 7.67 -6.70
N ILE A 418 7.13 8.96 -6.48
CA ILE A 418 7.11 9.97 -7.55
C ILE A 418 8.16 9.66 -8.61
N ASP A 419 9.37 9.29 -8.21
CA ASP A 419 10.46 8.96 -9.13
C ASP A 419 10.06 7.78 -10.03
N ARG A 420 9.47 6.70 -9.45
CA ARG A 420 8.91 5.58 -10.23
C ARG A 420 7.78 6.00 -11.18
N LEU A 421 6.89 6.89 -10.73
CA LEU A 421 5.79 7.40 -11.57
C LEU A 421 6.31 8.28 -12.72
N GLN A 422 7.37 9.07 -12.49
CA GLN A 422 8.02 9.89 -13.51
C GLN A 422 8.73 9.01 -14.55
N GLU A 423 9.43 7.96 -14.11
CA GLU A 423 10.03 6.96 -15.00
C GLU A 423 8.97 6.31 -15.91
N ALA A 424 7.78 6.05 -15.36
CA ALA A 424 6.61 5.55 -16.09
C ALA A 424 5.84 6.62 -16.89
N LYS A 425 6.30 7.88 -16.90
CA LYS A 425 5.66 9.03 -17.58
C LYS A 425 4.20 9.26 -17.14
N ARG A 426 3.92 9.12 -15.84
CA ARG A 426 2.58 9.25 -15.23
C ARG A 426 2.40 10.61 -14.54
N ASP A 427 2.52 11.70 -15.31
CA ASP A 427 2.54 13.06 -14.77
C ASP A 427 1.32 13.40 -13.89
N ARG A 428 0.12 12.95 -14.27
CA ARG A 428 -1.08 13.16 -13.45
C ARG A 428 -0.99 12.45 -12.10
N ALA A 429 -0.53 11.21 -12.07
CA ALA A 429 -0.38 10.44 -10.83
C ALA A 429 0.70 11.05 -9.92
N VAL A 430 1.74 11.66 -10.50
CA VAL A 430 2.72 12.45 -9.76
C VAL A 430 2.04 13.64 -9.07
N MET A 431 1.20 14.41 -9.78
CA MET A 431 0.48 15.56 -9.21
C MET A 431 -0.38 15.13 -8.03
N GLU A 432 -1.15 14.06 -8.23
CA GLU A 432 -2.10 13.56 -7.25
C GLU A 432 -1.35 13.07 -6.01
N SER A 433 -0.22 12.38 -6.18
CA SER A 433 0.62 11.92 -5.08
C SER A 433 1.19 13.10 -4.27
N VAL A 434 1.70 14.14 -4.94
CA VAL A 434 2.21 15.35 -4.27
C VAL A 434 1.08 16.07 -3.53
N ALA A 435 -0.04 16.32 -4.20
CA ALA A 435 -1.17 17.05 -3.62
C ALA A 435 -1.80 16.29 -2.44
N ALA A 436 -1.96 14.96 -2.56
CA ALA A 436 -2.49 14.12 -1.50
C ALA A 436 -1.57 14.13 -0.28
N PHE A 437 -0.26 14.01 -0.48
CA PHE A 437 0.71 14.07 0.61
C PHE A 437 0.71 15.43 1.32
N LEU A 438 0.82 16.53 0.58
CA LEU A 438 0.83 17.88 1.16
C LEU A 438 -0.46 18.19 1.92
N ARG A 439 -1.60 17.73 1.42
CA ARG A 439 -2.89 17.87 2.11
C ARG A 439 -2.95 17.04 3.39
N ALA A 440 -2.53 15.77 3.32
CA ALA A 440 -2.59 14.84 4.44
C ALA A 440 -1.65 15.23 5.59
N GLN A 441 -0.54 15.91 5.30
CA GLN A 441 0.48 16.29 6.28
C GLN A 441 0.50 17.79 6.57
N ALA A 442 -0.55 18.53 6.18
CA ALA A 442 -0.60 19.99 6.31
C ALA A 442 -0.41 20.47 7.76
N ASP A 443 -0.95 19.73 8.73
CA ASP A 443 -0.83 19.97 10.17
C ASP A 443 0.60 19.76 10.71
N ARG A 444 1.40 18.97 10.00
CA ARG A 444 2.78 18.61 10.37
C ARG A 444 3.83 19.43 9.63
N LEU A 445 3.47 20.23 8.64
CA LEU A 445 4.40 21.14 7.95
C LEU A 445 5.18 22.08 8.90
N PRO A 446 4.62 22.57 10.03
CA PRO A 446 5.38 23.34 11.00
C PRO A 446 6.60 22.62 11.60
N LEU A 447 6.68 21.28 11.52
CA LEU A 447 7.86 20.53 11.96
C LEU A 447 9.13 20.87 11.16
N ALA A 448 8.97 21.35 9.92
CA ALA A 448 10.06 21.87 9.11
C ALA A 448 10.73 23.09 9.75
N HIS A 449 10.00 23.84 10.60
CA HIS A 449 10.45 25.09 11.20
C HIS A 449 10.93 24.93 12.66
N LEU A 450 11.11 23.69 13.12
CA LEU A 450 11.65 23.47 14.47
C LEU A 450 13.07 24.01 14.57
N ASP A 451 13.34 24.70 15.68
CA ASP A 451 14.70 25.00 16.09
C ASP A 451 15.28 23.74 16.74
N ALA A 452 16.33 23.20 16.10
CA ALA A 452 16.98 21.99 16.60
C ALA A 452 17.94 22.28 17.77
N GLY A 453 18.34 23.53 18.00
CA GLY A 453 19.36 23.88 18.98
C GLY A 453 20.63 23.00 18.82
N ASP A 454 21.03 22.36 19.92
CA ASP A 454 22.17 21.45 19.98
C ASP A 454 21.80 19.96 19.74
N ASP A 455 20.53 19.63 19.50
CA ASP A 455 20.10 18.26 19.21
C ASP A 455 20.44 17.90 17.76
N GLU A 456 21.55 17.17 17.58
CA GLU A 456 22.04 16.77 16.27
C GLU A 456 21.04 15.84 15.53
N ALA A 457 20.35 14.94 16.24
CA ALA A 457 19.40 14.03 15.62
C ALA A 457 18.19 14.79 15.08
N LEU A 458 17.64 15.70 15.87
CA LEU A 458 16.57 16.59 15.44
C LEU A 458 17.01 17.48 14.27
N ARG A 459 18.23 18.04 14.33
CA ARG A 459 18.80 18.87 13.25
C ARG A 459 18.83 18.11 11.92
N TRP A 460 19.23 16.84 11.93
CA TRP A 460 19.24 16.02 10.72
C TRP A 460 17.83 15.71 10.21
N SER A 461 16.88 15.45 11.11
CA SER A 461 15.47 15.27 10.74
C SER A 461 14.90 16.53 10.08
N VAL A 462 15.12 17.71 10.67
CA VAL A 462 14.67 19.00 10.11
C VAL A 462 15.32 19.25 8.74
N TYR A 463 16.63 19.00 8.60
CA TYR A 463 17.31 19.09 7.31
C TYR A 463 16.65 18.21 6.24
N TYR A 464 16.33 16.95 6.56
CA TYR A 464 15.71 16.05 5.59
C TYR A 464 14.25 16.42 5.29
N ILE A 465 13.50 16.94 6.27
CA ILE A 465 12.16 17.50 6.02
C ILE A 465 12.28 18.66 5.03
N ASP A 466 13.12 19.66 5.31
CA ASP A 466 13.31 20.84 4.47
C ASP A 466 13.72 20.44 3.03
N LEU A 467 14.68 19.53 2.90
CA LEU A 467 15.12 19.02 1.60
C LEU A 467 13.99 18.34 0.82
N ARG A 468 13.24 17.44 1.47
CA ARG A 468 12.26 16.57 0.80
C ARG A 468 10.95 17.32 0.53
N LEU A 469 10.45 18.10 1.49
CA LEU A 469 9.32 18.99 1.28
C LEU A 469 9.67 20.07 0.24
N GLY A 470 10.88 20.63 0.28
CA GLY A 470 11.35 21.55 -0.74
C GLY A 470 11.30 20.95 -2.15
N ARG A 471 11.73 19.69 -2.30
CA ARG A 471 11.61 18.94 -3.57
C ARG A 471 10.14 18.75 -3.99
N LEU A 472 9.26 18.36 -3.07
CA LEU A 472 7.84 18.17 -3.35
C LEU A 472 7.15 19.48 -3.77
N MET A 473 7.50 20.61 -3.13
CA MET A 473 7.00 21.93 -3.50
C MET A 473 7.54 22.40 -4.85
N ALA A 474 8.80 22.08 -5.18
CA ALA A 474 9.37 22.36 -6.50
C ALA A 474 8.59 21.62 -7.60
N LEU A 475 8.33 20.33 -7.40
CA LEU A 475 7.51 19.52 -8.30
C LEU A 475 6.09 20.10 -8.44
N ALA A 476 5.44 20.45 -7.32
CA ALA A 476 4.11 21.08 -7.35
C ALA A 476 4.12 22.39 -8.16
N SER A 477 5.18 23.20 -8.05
CA SER A 477 5.33 24.43 -8.81
C SER A 477 5.45 24.20 -10.31
N GLU A 478 6.30 23.26 -10.74
CA GLU A 478 6.48 22.94 -12.16
C GLU A 478 5.15 22.52 -12.80
N MET A 479 4.35 21.77 -12.05
CA MET A 479 3.06 21.25 -12.50
C MET A 479 1.94 22.29 -12.51
N ALA A 480 1.97 23.26 -11.58
CA ALA A 480 0.95 24.31 -11.47
C ALA A 480 1.10 25.44 -12.50
N ALA A 481 2.14 25.40 -13.35
CA ALA A 481 2.43 26.38 -14.39
C ALA A 481 2.34 27.83 -13.87
N ALA A 482 1.58 28.72 -14.53
CA ALA A 482 1.48 30.14 -14.19
C ALA A 482 0.94 30.42 -12.76
N LYS A 483 0.37 29.43 -12.07
CA LYS A 483 -0.11 29.56 -10.68
C LYS A 483 0.83 28.93 -9.65
N GLY A 484 1.99 28.41 -10.07
CA GLY A 484 2.95 27.70 -9.23
C GLY A 484 3.83 28.58 -8.34
N GLU A 485 3.76 29.90 -8.45
CA GLU A 485 4.69 30.83 -7.79
C GLU A 485 4.73 30.67 -6.25
N VAL A 486 3.59 30.36 -5.63
CA VAL A 486 3.52 30.11 -4.17
C VAL A 486 4.32 28.87 -3.79
N TYR A 487 4.17 27.78 -4.54
CA TYR A 487 4.94 26.56 -4.33
C TYR A 487 6.42 26.77 -4.64
N ALA A 488 6.75 27.54 -5.67
CA ALA A 488 8.13 27.89 -6.01
C ALA A 488 8.81 28.66 -4.87
N ARG A 489 8.12 29.65 -4.28
CA ARG A 489 8.63 30.43 -3.14
C ARG A 489 8.86 29.56 -1.90
N GLN A 490 7.89 28.71 -1.57
CA GLN A 490 8.01 27.76 -0.45
C GLN A 490 9.14 26.76 -0.68
N ALA A 491 9.29 26.24 -1.90
CA ALA A 491 10.40 25.36 -2.27
C ALA A 491 11.75 26.06 -2.06
N VAL A 492 11.89 27.29 -2.55
CA VAL A 492 13.11 28.10 -2.39
C VAL A 492 13.43 28.34 -0.91
N GLU A 493 12.44 28.66 -0.09
CA GLU A 493 12.60 28.87 1.35
C GLU A 493 13.12 27.61 2.06
N LEU A 494 12.42 26.49 1.91
CA LEU A 494 12.79 25.21 2.52
C LEU A 494 14.18 24.73 2.06
N LEU A 495 14.45 24.80 0.75
CA LEU A 495 15.75 24.37 0.21
C LEU A 495 16.90 25.30 0.63
N THR A 496 16.64 26.60 0.84
CA THR A 496 17.65 27.52 1.40
C THR A 496 17.98 27.13 2.83
N ARG A 497 16.97 26.84 3.66
CA ARG A 497 17.19 26.39 5.05
C ARG A 497 17.91 25.04 5.10
N ALA A 498 17.59 24.11 4.21
CA ALA A 498 18.35 22.86 4.08
C ALA A 498 19.84 23.11 3.76
N VAL A 499 20.14 24.09 2.90
CA VAL A 499 21.52 24.52 2.62
C VAL A 499 22.19 25.10 3.87
N GLU A 500 21.49 25.93 4.65
CA GLU A 500 22.03 26.51 5.88
C GLU A 500 22.32 25.45 6.96
N LEU A 501 21.43 24.46 7.10
CA LEU A 501 21.56 23.38 8.08
C LEU A 501 22.71 22.43 7.75
N ALA A 502 22.92 22.11 6.47
CA ALA A 502 23.96 21.20 6.01
C ALA A 502 24.64 21.69 4.72
N PRO A 503 25.46 22.76 4.79
CA PRO A 503 26.02 23.43 3.61
C PRO A 503 26.96 22.56 2.77
N PHE A 504 27.48 21.48 3.36
CA PHE A 504 28.34 20.50 2.71
C PHE A 504 27.58 19.45 1.88
N LYS A 505 26.24 19.38 1.98
CA LYS A 505 25.43 18.46 1.18
C LYS A 505 25.00 19.14 -0.13
N PRO A 506 25.26 18.55 -1.30
CA PRO A 506 25.00 19.21 -2.58
C PRO A 506 23.54 19.13 -3.03
N ASP A 507 22.70 18.30 -2.41
CA ASP A 507 21.40 17.93 -2.96
C ASP A 507 20.41 19.09 -2.97
N ALA A 508 20.35 19.87 -1.88
CA ALA A 508 19.51 21.06 -1.82
C ALA A 508 19.89 22.10 -2.90
N TYR A 509 21.19 22.31 -3.14
CA TYR A 509 21.68 23.21 -4.20
C TYR A 509 21.25 22.76 -5.59
N LYS A 510 21.29 21.45 -5.88
CA LYS A 510 20.90 20.92 -7.19
C LYS A 510 19.42 21.20 -7.48
N ILE A 511 18.56 21.04 -6.48
CA ILE A 511 17.11 21.29 -6.61
C ILE A 511 16.84 22.80 -6.68
N LEU A 512 17.59 23.60 -5.92
CA LEU A 512 17.41 25.05 -5.87
C LEU A 512 17.87 25.78 -7.14
N ARG A 513 18.90 25.26 -7.82
CA ARG A 513 19.47 25.88 -9.03
C ARG A 513 18.42 26.19 -10.10
N PRO A 514 17.63 25.23 -10.61
CA PRO A 514 16.65 25.53 -11.65
C PRO A 514 15.61 26.56 -11.17
N LEU A 515 15.16 26.48 -9.90
CA LEU A 515 14.20 27.43 -9.34
C LEU A 515 14.71 28.87 -9.34
N LEU A 516 15.98 29.09 -9.00
CA LEU A 516 16.55 30.44 -8.91
C LEU A 516 17.19 30.96 -10.21
N THR A 517 17.45 30.09 -11.19
CA THR A 517 18.13 30.48 -12.44
C THR A 517 17.23 30.49 -13.67
N ASP A 518 16.17 29.67 -13.70
CA ASP A 518 15.22 29.68 -14.81
C ASP A 518 14.15 30.78 -14.61
N ARG A 519 14.09 31.74 -15.54
CA ARG A 519 13.07 32.80 -15.53
C ARG A 519 11.64 32.26 -15.55
N ARG A 520 11.42 31.03 -16.03
CA ARG A 520 10.10 30.38 -16.07
C ARG A 520 9.56 30.04 -14.68
N SER A 521 10.41 29.97 -13.66
CA SER A 521 9.96 29.65 -12.28
C SER A 521 9.13 30.76 -11.64
N GLY A 522 9.15 31.98 -12.19
CA GLY A 522 8.53 33.16 -11.58
C GLY A 522 9.24 33.68 -10.33
N VAL A 523 10.22 32.94 -9.80
CA VAL A 523 10.99 33.26 -8.58
C VAL A 523 12.50 33.34 -8.83
N ALA A 524 12.91 33.46 -10.11
CA ALA A 524 14.31 33.53 -10.49
C ALA A 524 15.03 34.68 -9.78
N ASP A 525 16.09 34.36 -9.05
CA ASP A 525 16.97 35.30 -8.37
C ASP A 525 18.41 34.82 -8.50
N ALA A 526 19.02 35.16 -9.63
CA ALA A 526 20.39 34.80 -9.93
C ALA A 526 21.39 35.36 -8.90
N LYS A 527 21.08 36.53 -8.30
CA LYS A 527 21.94 37.12 -7.27
C LYS A 527 21.92 36.28 -6.00
N ARG A 528 20.73 35.86 -5.55
CA ARG A 528 20.59 34.94 -4.41
C ARG A 528 21.27 33.60 -4.68
N TRP A 529 21.10 33.03 -5.88
CA TRP A 529 21.80 31.80 -6.27
C TRP A 529 23.32 31.95 -6.16
N MET A 530 23.89 33.01 -6.74
CA MET A 530 25.33 33.27 -6.69
C MET A 530 25.83 33.47 -5.26
N GLY A 531 25.05 34.14 -4.39
CA GLY A 531 25.38 34.28 -2.97
C GLY A 531 25.44 32.94 -2.23
N LEU A 532 24.47 32.05 -2.47
CA LEU A 532 24.45 30.71 -1.87
C LEU A 532 25.63 29.85 -2.35
N VAL A 533 25.95 29.89 -3.65
CA VAL A 533 27.10 29.15 -4.19
C VAL A 533 28.42 29.70 -3.64
N ALA A 534 28.57 31.01 -3.52
CA ALA A 534 29.78 31.62 -2.96
C ALA A 534 30.01 31.25 -1.49
N GLY A 535 28.94 31.09 -0.70
CA GLY A 535 28.99 30.62 0.68
C GLY A 535 29.18 29.11 0.84
N ALA A 536 29.01 28.31 -0.23
CA ALA A 536 29.12 26.87 -0.16
C ALA A 536 30.57 26.39 0.05
N PRO A 537 30.83 25.24 0.68
CA PRO A 537 32.16 24.68 0.79
C PRO A 537 32.79 24.40 -0.60
N PRO A 538 34.12 24.52 -0.77
CA PRO A 538 34.78 24.33 -2.07
C PRO A 538 34.49 22.99 -2.76
N ALA A 539 34.28 21.92 -1.98
CA ALA A 539 33.87 20.61 -2.52
C ALA A 539 32.47 20.64 -3.17
N VAL A 540 31.55 21.43 -2.61
CA VAL A 540 30.20 21.61 -3.17
C VAL A 540 30.26 22.55 -4.38
N GLN A 541 30.99 23.67 -4.30
CA GLN A 541 31.17 24.60 -5.43
C GLN A 541 31.67 23.87 -6.69
N ARG A 542 32.68 23.01 -6.55
CA ARG A 542 33.20 22.18 -7.65
C ARG A 542 32.13 21.25 -8.24
N ARG A 543 31.29 20.63 -7.40
CA ARG A 543 30.19 19.77 -7.86
C ARG A 543 29.06 20.54 -8.55
N LEU A 544 28.87 21.82 -8.24
CA LEU A 544 27.85 22.66 -8.85
C LEU A 544 28.29 23.29 -10.19
N GLY A 545 29.53 23.03 -10.61
CA GLY A 545 30.10 23.55 -11.87
C GLY A 545 30.80 24.89 -11.73
N GLY A 546 31.28 25.25 -10.53
CA GLY A 546 32.28 26.30 -10.38
C GLY A 546 33.54 25.88 -11.15
N ARG A 547 33.82 26.56 -12.26
CA ARG A 547 35.07 26.42 -13.02
C ARG A 547 36.24 26.93 -12.20
#